data_AF-G5GA44-F1
#
_entry.id   AF-G5GA44-F1
#
_cell.length_a   1.000
_cell.length_b   1.000
_cell.length_c   1.000
_cell.angle_alpha   90.00
_cell.angle_beta   90.00
_cell.angle_gamma   90.00
#
_symmetry.space_group_name_H-M   'P 1'
#
loop_
_entity.id
_entity.type
_entity.pdbx_description
1 polymer ?
#
loop_
_entity_poly.entity_id
_entity_poly.type
_entity_poly.pdbx_seq_one_letter_code
_entity_poly.pdbx_strand_id
1 'polypeptide(L)'
;MEDTLVSKHVLDMSQYAGKGKWKGVVIVWTVVLFILLATRFSFIQTEITDFAISVCGVQGGTKNANFLIKEFWVALIPLAIGTFILWRRKQSFSEIRIYENSMGFVLLDGKEHRVRHEQVYVHYGKYQKTFWIECAALGVSNYYYYWGDFSNSEVLCDNLLRYANWNMSKYQKQ
;
A
#
# COMPACT_ATOMS: atom_id res chain seq x y z
N MET A 1 23.03 -28.59 -12.33
CA MET A 1 23.78 -27.34 -12.50
C MET A 1 23.43 -26.49 -11.29
N GLU A 2 24.39 -26.17 -10.43
CA GLU A 2 24.12 -25.30 -9.27
C GLU A 2 23.73 -23.93 -9.79
N ASP A 3 22.50 -23.50 -9.50
CA ASP A 3 22.00 -22.19 -9.90
C ASP A 3 22.79 -21.14 -9.10
N THR A 4 23.65 -20.39 -9.78
CA THR A 4 24.52 -19.38 -9.20
C THR A 4 23.70 -18.19 -8.73
N LEU A 5 23.95 -17.75 -7.50
CA LEU A 5 23.31 -16.55 -6.96
C LEU A 5 23.90 -15.33 -7.66
N VAL A 6 23.06 -14.59 -8.39
CA VAL A 6 23.45 -13.36 -9.08
C VAL A 6 23.43 -12.18 -8.11
N SER A 7 22.35 -12.03 -7.35
CA SER A 7 22.22 -10.92 -6.40
C SER A 7 21.21 -11.19 -5.29
N LYS A 8 21.37 -10.44 -4.19
CA LYS A 8 20.54 -10.50 -2.99
C LYS A 8 20.07 -9.10 -2.62
N HIS A 9 18.78 -8.97 -2.33
CA HIS A 9 18.12 -7.70 -2.04
C HIS A 9 17.19 -7.85 -0.84
N VAL A 10 17.57 -7.25 0.28
CA VAL A 10 16.77 -7.23 1.51
C VAL A 10 15.81 -6.06 1.44
N LEU A 11 14.54 -6.32 1.74
CA LEU A 11 13.54 -5.28 1.86
C LEU A 11 13.68 -4.56 3.22
N ASP A 12 13.68 -3.24 3.22
CA ASP A 12 13.57 -2.42 4.42
C ASP A 12 12.18 -2.61 5.03
N MET A 13 12.14 -3.53 5.99
CA MET A 13 10.93 -3.84 6.73
C MET A 13 10.45 -2.70 7.61
N SER A 14 11.23 -1.64 7.85
CA SER A 14 10.84 -0.54 8.75
C SER A 14 9.60 0.20 8.26
N GLN A 15 9.41 0.32 6.94
CA GLN A 15 8.23 0.95 6.35
C GLN A 15 6.98 0.07 6.44
N TYR A 16 7.16 -1.25 6.41
CA TYR A 16 6.09 -2.24 6.47
C TYR A 16 5.82 -2.73 7.91
N ALA A 17 6.75 -2.46 8.82
CA ALA A 17 6.63 -2.66 10.26
C ALA A 17 5.62 -1.66 10.83
N GLY A 18 4.84 -2.12 11.81
CA GLY A 18 3.61 -1.47 12.25
C GLY A 18 3.69 0.05 12.49
N LYS A 19 4.82 0.61 12.93
CA LYS A 19 4.91 2.07 13.19
C LYS A 19 4.75 2.92 11.92
N GLY A 20 5.35 2.55 10.79
CA GLY A 20 5.26 3.32 9.54
C GLY A 20 3.87 3.24 8.90
N LYS A 21 3.34 2.01 8.83
CA LYS A 21 2.03 1.67 8.28
C LYS A 21 0.85 2.33 9.01
N TRP A 22 0.95 2.47 10.33
CA TRP A 22 -0.14 3.01 11.15
C TRP A 22 -0.06 4.52 11.39
N LYS A 23 1.10 5.17 11.19
CA LYS A 23 1.24 6.61 11.46
C LYS A 23 0.24 7.44 10.66
N GLY A 24 0.10 7.17 9.35
CA GLY A 24 -0.86 7.86 8.49
C GLY A 24 -2.32 7.58 8.88
N VAL A 25 -2.62 6.33 9.21
CA VAL A 25 -3.95 5.90 9.68
C VAL A 25 -4.31 6.64 10.96
N VAL A 26 -3.42 6.66 11.95
CA VAL A 26 -3.64 7.35 13.24
C VAL A 26 -3.91 8.85 13.04
N ILE A 27 -3.12 9.53 12.19
CA ILE A 27 -3.34 10.96 11.93
C ILE A 27 -4.73 11.21 11.34
N VAL A 28 -5.10 10.44 10.31
CA VAL A 28 -6.41 10.58 9.64
C VAL A 28 -7.57 10.29 10.60
N TRP A 29 -7.48 9.24 11.41
CA TRP A 29 -8.48 8.93 12.44
C TRP A 29 -8.60 10.05 13.48
N THR A 30 -7.48 10.57 13.99
CA THR A 30 -7.47 11.65 14.98
C THR A 30 -8.16 12.89 14.45
N VAL A 31 -7.87 13.30 13.21
CA VAL A 31 -8.52 14.48 12.60
C VAL A 31 -10.02 14.28 12.45
N VAL A 32 -10.46 13.13 11.94
CA VAL A 32 -11.88 12.86 11.72
C VAL A 32 -12.65 12.77 13.05
N LEU A 33 -12.08 12.11 14.06
CA LEU A 33 -12.67 12.05 15.40
C LEU A 33 -12.75 13.44 16.05
N PHE A 34 -11.71 14.27 15.88
CA PHE A 34 -11.72 15.64 16.39
C PHE A 34 -12.85 16.46 15.75
N ILE A 35 -13.05 16.39 14.43
CA ILE A 35 -14.15 17.08 13.75
C ILE A 35 -15.51 16.56 14.25
N LEU A 36 -15.66 15.25 14.41
CA LEU A 36 -16.91 14.65 14.92
C LEU A 36 -17.23 15.05 16.36
N LEU A 37 -16.22 15.27 17.20
CA LEU A 37 -16.39 15.74 18.57
C LEU A 37 -16.67 17.24 18.61
N ALA A 38 -15.91 18.04 17.86
CA ALA A 38 -16.07 19.48 17.78
C ALA A 38 -17.48 19.86 17.28
N THR A 39 -18.00 19.16 16.28
CA THR A 39 -19.35 19.38 15.74
C THR A 39 -20.48 18.99 16.70
N ARG A 40 -20.21 18.43 17.89
CA ARG A 40 -21.22 18.21 18.94
C ARG A 40 -21.45 19.42 19.83
N PHE A 41 -20.56 20.40 19.84
CA PHE A 41 -20.74 21.61 20.62
C PHE A 41 -21.70 22.56 19.90
N SER A 42 -22.75 23.01 20.62
CA SER A 42 -23.80 23.87 20.06
C SER A 42 -23.26 25.17 19.46
N PHE A 43 -22.26 25.80 20.10
CA PHE A 43 -21.64 27.01 19.57
C PHE A 43 -20.94 26.76 18.23
N ILE A 44 -20.27 25.62 18.06
CA ILE A 44 -19.59 25.25 16.81
C ILE A 44 -20.62 24.96 15.71
N GLN A 45 -21.75 24.35 16.05
CA GLN A 45 -22.83 24.11 15.08
C GLN A 45 -23.41 25.40 14.52
N THR A 46 -23.61 26.41 15.38
CA THR A 46 -24.09 27.73 14.98
C THR A 46 -23.08 28.41 14.06
N GLU A 47 -21.81 28.49 14.46
CA GLU A 47 -20.74 29.10 13.67
C GLU A 47 -20.56 28.42 12.29
N ILE A 48 -20.62 27.08 12.23
CA ILE A 48 -20.57 26.34 10.97
C ILE A 48 -21.78 26.69 10.08
N THR A 49 -22.96 26.81 10.68
CA THR A 49 -24.19 27.10 9.93
C THR A 49 -24.16 28.52 9.38
N ASP A 50 -23.77 29.50 10.19
CA ASP A 50 -23.69 30.90 9.80
C ASP A 50 -22.60 31.12 8.74
N PHE A 51 -21.44 30.48 8.92
CA PHE A 51 -20.39 30.47 7.91
C PHE A 51 -20.88 29.86 6.59
N ALA A 52 -21.49 28.68 6.63
CA ALA A 52 -21.97 28.01 5.42
C ALA A 52 -23.05 28.84 4.69
N ILE A 53 -23.95 29.50 5.43
CA ILE A 53 -24.97 30.40 4.88
C ILE A 53 -24.32 31.63 4.22
N SER A 54 -23.28 32.20 4.84
CA SER A 54 -22.59 33.37 4.27
C SER A 54 -21.88 33.06 2.94
N VAL A 55 -21.38 31.83 2.77
CA VAL A 55 -20.64 31.41 1.56
C VAL A 55 -21.56 30.86 0.47
N CYS A 56 -22.57 30.07 0.83
CA CYS A 56 -23.39 29.30 -0.12
C CYS A 56 -24.85 29.76 -0.19
N GLY A 57 -25.21 30.86 0.47
CA GLY A 57 -26.60 31.30 0.65
C GLY A 57 -27.38 30.38 1.58
N VAL A 58 -28.61 30.77 1.94
CA VAL A 58 -29.40 30.08 2.97
C VAL A 58 -29.63 28.59 2.64
N GLN A 59 -30.14 28.27 1.46
CA GLN A 59 -30.42 26.87 1.07
C GLN A 59 -29.16 26.00 0.96
N GLY A 60 -28.11 26.50 0.30
CA GLY A 60 -26.85 25.77 0.13
C GLY A 60 -26.08 25.62 1.45
N GLY A 61 -26.07 26.69 2.25
CA GLY A 61 -25.41 26.75 3.55
C GLY A 61 -26.05 25.81 4.57
N THR A 62 -27.37 25.83 4.72
CA THR A 62 -28.06 24.92 5.65
C THR A 62 -27.85 23.46 5.27
N LYS A 63 -27.86 23.12 3.97
CA LYS A 63 -27.59 21.75 3.51
C LYS A 63 -26.16 21.30 3.85
N ASN A 64 -25.16 22.12 3.54
CA ASN A 64 -23.76 21.81 3.79
C ASN A 64 -23.43 21.73 5.29
N ALA A 65 -23.98 22.64 6.09
CA ALA A 65 -23.85 22.61 7.55
C ALA A 65 -24.50 21.35 8.14
N ASN A 66 -25.71 20.99 7.68
CA ASN A 66 -26.40 19.79 8.17
C ASN A 66 -25.63 18.51 7.82
N PHE A 67 -24.98 18.45 6.66
CA PHE A 67 -24.07 17.35 6.33
C PHE A 67 -22.90 17.26 7.32
N LEU A 68 -22.18 18.37 7.55
CA LEU A 68 -21.04 18.40 8.48
C LEU A 68 -21.42 18.07 9.94
N ILE A 69 -22.59 18.52 10.39
CA ILE A 69 -23.06 18.37 11.77
C ILE A 69 -23.67 16.99 12.02
N LYS A 70 -24.50 16.49 11.09
CA LYS A 70 -25.34 15.30 11.33
C LYS A 70 -24.95 14.09 10.51
N GLU A 71 -24.39 14.26 9.31
CA GLU A 71 -24.16 13.17 8.36
C GLU A 71 -22.68 12.83 8.18
N PHE A 72 -21.77 13.67 8.67
CA PHE A 72 -20.32 13.49 8.52
C PHE A 72 -19.78 12.17 9.11
N TRP A 73 -20.51 11.55 10.05
CA TRP A 73 -20.18 10.22 10.57
C TRP A 73 -20.12 9.15 9.46
N VAL A 74 -20.82 9.34 8.34
CA VAL A 74 -20.77 8.44 7.18
C VAL A 74 -19.34 8.34 6.62
N ALA A 75 -18.48 9.35 6.82
CA ALA A 75 -17.07 9.30 6.47
C ALA A 75 -16.28 8.22 7.24
N LEU A 76 -16.79 7.74 8.38
CA LEU A 76 -16.17 6.64 9.13
C LEU A 76 -16.21 5.31 8.37
N ILE A 77 -17.21 5.10 7.51
CA ILE A 77 -17.39 3.85 6.77
C ILE A 77 -16.24 3.60 5.79
N PRO A 78 -15.95 4.48 4.81
CA PRO A 78 -14.82 4.28 3.89
C PRO A 78 -13.47 4.29 4.63
N LEU A 79 -13.37 5.03 5.74
CA LEU A 79 -12.15 5.13 6.56
C LEU A 79 -11.88 3.82 7.31
N ALA A 80 -12.92 3.18 7.85
CA ALA A 80 -12.84 1.84 8.44
C ALA A 80 -12.49 0.77 7.39
N ILE A 81 -13.12 0.81 6.21
CA ILE A 81 -12.80 -0.10 5.09
C ILE A 81 -11.34 0.06 4.67
N GLY A 82 -10.88 1.29 4.45
CA GLY A 82 -9.49 1.57 4.10
C GLY A 82 -8.51 1.10 5.16
N THR A 83 -8.83 1.31 6.44
CA THR A 83 -8.04 0.83 7.59
C THR A 83 -7.96 -0.70 7.61
N PHE A 84 -9.08 -1.38 7.38
CA PHE A 84 -9.14 -2.84 7.33
C PHE A 84 -8.32 -3.42 6.16
N ILE A 85 -8.41 -2.82 4.97
CA ILE A 85 -7.60 -3.20 3.80
C ILE A 85 -6.11 -3.02 4.12
N LEU A 86 -5.74 -1.86 4.68
CA LEU A 86 -4.36 -1.60 5.12
C LEU A 86 -3.93 -2.66 6.13
N TRP A 87 -4.71 -2.92 7.17
CA TRP A 87 -4.40 -3.93 8.18
C TRP A 87 -4.16 -5.32 7.57
N ARG A 88 -5.00 -5.73 6.61
CA ARG A 88 -4.89 -7.01 5.89
C ARG A 88 -3.69 -7.09 4.94
N ARG A 89 -3.08 -5.98 4.51
CA ARG A 89 -1.83 -6.00 3.73
C ARG A 89 -0.70 -6.60 4.57
N LYS A 90 -0.48 -7.90 4.44
CA LYS A 90 0.70 -8.58 5.00
C LYS A 90 1.81 -8.54 3.98
N GLN A 91 3.03 -8.33 4.45
CA GLN A 91 4.20 -8.51 3.61
C GLN A 91 4.41 -10.00 3.36
N SER A 92 4.60 -10.38 2.11
CA SER A 92 4.70 -11.81 1.76
C SER A 92 6.13 -12.34 1.92
N PHE A 93 7.14 -11.49 1.78
CA PHE A 93 8.57 -11.86 1.85
C PHE A 93 9.43 -10.73 2.43
N SER A 94 10.63 -11.08 2.88
CA SER A 94 11.64 -10.17 3.46
C SER A 94 12.82 -9.90 2.55
N GLU A 95 13.09 -10.80 1.60
CA GLU A 95 14.27 -10.72 0.74
C GLU A 95 13.95 -11.34 -0.62
N ILE A 96 14.51 -10.73 -1.67
CA ILE A 96 14.53 -11.25 -3.03
C ILE A 96 15.96 -11.69 -3.34
N ARG A 97 16.09 -12.90 -3.86
CA ARG A 97 17.34 -13.44 -4.41
C ARG A 97 17.14 -13.73 -5.88
N ILE A 98 18.05 -13.25 -6.71
CA ILE A 98 18.02 -13.51 -8.15
C ILE A 98 19.09 -14.55 -8.45
N TYR A 99 18.67 -15.65 -9.06
CA TYR A 99 19.54 -16.68 -9.63
C TYR A 99 19.44 -16.62 -11.16
N GLU A 100 20.37 -17.29 -11.85
CA GLU A 100 20.36 -17.32 -13.31
C GLU A 100 19.05 -17.89 -13.88
N ASN A 101 18.53 -18.98 -13.29
CA ASN A 101 17.34 -19.68 -13.80
C ASN A 101 16.10 -19.57 -12.89
N SER A 102 16.24 -18.96 -11.71
CA SER A 102 15.17 -18.87 -10.73
C SER A 102 15.20 -17.59 -9.91
N MET A 103 14.10 -17.30 -9.22
CA MET A 103 14.00 -16.25 -8.23
C MET A 103 13.68 -16.88 -6.87
N GLY A 104 14.44 -16.51 -5.85
CA GLY A 104 14.22 -16.89 -4.47
C GLY A 104 13.50 -15.80 -3.70
N PHE A 105 12.49 -16.20 -2.93
CA PHE A 105 11.81 -15.34 -1.95
C PHE A 105 12.08 -15.90 -0.56
N VAL A 106 12.66 -15.09 0.32
CA VAL A 106 12.71 -15.45 1.75
C VAL A 106 11.40 -15.01 2.37
N LEU A 107 10.56 -15.97 2.72
CA LEU A 107 9.27 -15.68 3.35
C LEU A 107 9.48 -15.26 4.81
N LEU A 108 8.41 -14.79 5.46
CA LEU A 108 8.47 -14.34 6.86
C LEU A 108 8.81 -15.47 7.86
N ASP A 109 8.75 -16.74 7.44
CA ASP A 109 9.20 -17.90 8.23
C ASP A 109 10.73 -18.11 8.18
N GLY A 110 11.45 -17.26 7.45
CA GLY A 110 12.90 -17.31 7.28
C GLY A 110 13.36 -18.35 6.26
N LYS A 111 12.45 -19.08 5.62
CA LYS A 111 12.79 -20.07 4.59
C LYS A 111 12.83 -19.42 3.22
N GLU A 112 13.83 -19.82 2.45
CA GLU A 112 13.92 -19.44 1.04
C GLU A 112 13.07 -20.39 0.21
N HIS A 113 12.16 -19.82 -0.58
CA HIS A 113 11.37 -20.52 -1.57
C HIS A 113 11.82 -20.08 -2.96
N ARG A 114 12.37 -21.03 -3.72
CA ARG A 114 12.80 -20.79 -5.10
C ARG A 114 11.69 -21.15 -6.08
N VAL A 115 11.50 -20.29 -7.06
CA VAL A 115 10.52 -20.43 -8.14
C VAL A 115 11.19 -20.06 -9.46
N ARG A 116 10.82 -20.74 -10.55
CA ARG A 116 11.36 -20.42 -11.87
C ARG A 116 10.89 -19.03 -12.29
N HIS A 117 11.71 -18.31 -13.07
CA HIS A 117 11.37 -16.97 -13.55
C HIS A 117 10.02 -16.92 -14.29
N GLU A 118 9.64 -17.99 -15.00
CA GLU A 118 8.34 -18.12 -15.68
C GLU A 118 7.13 -18.06 -14.73
N GLN A 119 7.32 -18.43 -13.47
CA GLN A 119 6.30 -18.45 -12.41
C GLN A 119 6.30 -17.17 -11.57
N VAL A 120 7.12 -16.19 -11.93
CA VAL A 120 7.23 -14.90 -11.24
C VAL A 120 7.07 -13.78 -12.25
N TYR A 121 5.95 -13.09 -12.15
CA TYR A 121 5.64 -11.97 -13.02
C TYR A 121 6.08 -10.66 -12.37
N VAL A 122 6.80 -9.84 -13.13
CA VAL A 122 7.25 -8.51 -12.71
C VAL A 122 6.74 -7.48 -13.70
N HIS A 123 6.30 -6.33 -13.20
CA HIS A 123 5.93 -5.22 -14.06
C HIS A 123 6.10 -3.88 -13.36
N TYR A 124 6.25 -2.84 -14.17
CA TYR A 124 6.42 -1.49 -13.68
C TYR A 124 5.09 -0.94 -13.14
N GLY A 125 5.16 -0.34 -11.97
CA GLY A 125 4.11 0.53 -11.47
C GLY A 125 4.17 1.91 -12.12
N LYS A 126 3.43 2.86 -11.53
CA LYS A 126 3.25 4.20 -12.10
C LYS A 126 4.60 4.92 -12.31
N TYR A 127 4.86 5.36 -13.54
CA TYR A 127 6.09 6.07 -13.95
C TYR A 127 7.41 5.32 -13.69
N GLN A 128 7.39 3.98 -13.63
CA GLN A 128 8.57 3.15 -13.34
C GLN A 128 9.26 3.44 -11.99
N LYS A 129 8.67 4.29 -11.14
CA LYS A 129 9.17 4.57 -9.78
C LYS A 129 8.91 3.42 -8.81
N THR A 130 7.98 2.56 -9.18
CA THR A 130 7.58 1.37 -8.43
C THR A 130 7.52 0.18 -9.36
N PHE A 131 7.49 -1.02 -8.79
CA PHE A 131 7.24 -2.27 -9.50
C PHE A 131 6.32 -3.17 -8.67
N TRP A 132 5.66 -4.11 -9.32
CA TRP A 132 4.94 -5.19 -8.65
C TRP A 132 5.69 -6.51 -8.83
N ILE A 133 5.42 -7.46 -7.96
CA ILE A 133 5.81 -8.86 -8.14
C ILE A 133 4.59 -9.71 -7.85
N GLU A 134 4.27 -10.61 -8.78
CA GLU A 134 3.25 -11.64 -8.62
C GLU A 134 3.88 -13.02 -8.80
N CYS A 135 3.75 -13.87 -7.77
CA CYS A 135 4.07 -15.28 -7.82
C CYS A 135 2.93 -16.07 -7.17
N ALA A 136 2.05 -16.63 -8.00
CA ALA A 136 0.87 -17.36 -7.55
C ALA A 136 1.25 -18.60 -6.73
N ALA A 137 2.32 -19.30 -7.12
CA ALA A 137 2.80 -20.50 -6.42
C ALA A 137 3.15 -20.25 -4.95
N LEU A 138 3.58 -19.03 -4.61
CA LEU A 138 3.93 -18.63 -3.25
C LEU A 138 2.87 -17.71 -2.61
N GLY A 139 1.75 -17.47 -3.29
CA GLY A 139 0.75 -16.50 -2.86
C GLY A 139 1.29 -15.07 -2.72
N VAL A 140 2.42 -14.77 -3.35
CA VAL A 140 3.03 -13.43 -3.34
C VAL A 140 2.30 -12.60 -4.37
N SER A 141 1.49 -11.66 -3.91
CA SER A 141 0.88 -10.63 -4.76
C SER A 141 0.97 -9.32 -3.99
N ASN A 142 2.02 -8.57 -4.28
CA ASN A 142 2.23 -7.27 -3.65
C ASN A 142 2.39 -6.19 -4.70
N TYR A 143 1.59 -5.15 -4.50
CA TYR A 143 1.45 -4.03 -5.41
C TYR A 143 2.34 -2.87 -4.92
N TYR A 144 3.18 -2.34 -5.82
CA TYR A 144 3.91 -1.08 -5.66
C TYR A 144 5.06 -1.06 -4.65
N TYR A 145 6.06 -1.90 -4.87
CA TYR A 145 7.37 -1.74 -4.26
C TYR A 145 8.08 -0.51 -4.82
N TYR A 146 8.63 0.36 -3.97
CA TYR A 146 9.59 1.36 -4.43
C TYR A 146 10.96 0.71 -4.55
N TRP A 147 11.73 1.08 -5.58
CA TRP A 147 13.10 0.61 -5.73
C TRP A 147 13.95 0.87 -4.48
N GLY A 148 13.80 2.06 -3.90
CA GLY A 148 14.48 2.47 -2.67
C GLY A 148 14.08 1.71 -1.40
N ASP A 149 13.04 0.87 -1.45
CA ASP A 149 12.69 0.00 -0.32
C ASP A 149 13.64 -1.20 -0.20
N PHE A 150 14.50 -1.45 -1.19
CA PHE A 150 15.43 -2.57 -1.20
C PHE A 150 16.88 -2.13 -1.06
N SER A 151 17.68 -2.96 -0.38
CA SER A 151 19.13 -2.84 -0.41
C SER A 151 19.66 -3.03 -1.83
N ASN A 152 20.57 -2.16 -2.27
CA ASN A 152 21.15 -2.19 -3.62
C ASN A 152 20.08 -2.11 -4.73
N SER A 153 19.23 -1.09 -4.65
CA SER A 153 18.08 -0.86 -5.52
C SER A 153 18.42 -0.77 -7.01
N GLU A 154 19.55 -0.15 -7.35
CA GLU A 154 20.05 -0.06 -8.73
C GLU A 154 20.38 -1.44 -9.30
N VAL A 155 21.13 -2.24 -8.54
CA VAL A 155 21.48 -3.62 -8.90
C VAL A 155 20.23 -4.50 -9.02
N LEU A 156 19.23 -4.30 -8.16
CA LEU A 156 17.94 -4.99 -8.24
C LEU A 156 17.24 -4.67 -9.57
N CYS A 157 17.18 -3.38 -9.93
CA CYS A 157 16.55 -2.94 -11.16
C CYS A 157 17.20 -3.59 -12.39
N ASP A 158 18.53 -3.52 -12.48
CA ASP A 158 19.30 -4.07 -13.60
C ASP A 158 19.15 -5.59 -13.72
N ASN A 159 19.17 -6.29 -12.59
CA ASN A 159 19.03 -7.74 -12.59
C ASN A 159 17.59 -8.20 -12.86
N LEU A 160 16.57 -7.48 -12.36
CA LEU A 160 15.19 -7.79 -12.76
C LEU A 160 14.98 -7.54 -14.25
N LEU A 161 15.54 -6.48 -14.82
CA LEU A 161 15.50 -6.22 -16.27
C LEU A 161 16.10 -7.36 -17.10
N ARG A 162 17.15 -8.03 -16.60
CA ARG A 162 17.83 -9.12 -17.29
C ARG A 162 17.17 -10.48 -17.11
N TYR A 163 16.76 -10.82 -15.89
CA TYR A 163 16.40 -12.19 -15.52
C TYR A 163 14.89 -12.39 -15.29
N ALA A 164 14.14 -11.34 -14.96
CA ALA A 164 12.74 -11.50 -14.59
C ALA A 164 11.82 -11.67 -15.81
N ASN A 165 10.67 -12.33 -15.59
CA ASN A 165 9.63 -12.41 -16.60
C ASN A 165 8.74 -11.15 -16.57
N TRP A 166 8.97 -10.26 -17.53
CA TRP A 166 8.17 -9.04 -17.72
C TRP A 166 6.92 -9.25 -18.59
N ASN A 167 6.73 -10.44 -19.16
CA ASN A 167 5.65 -10.72 -20.10
C ASN A 167 4.56 -11.59 -19.47
N MET A 168 3.38 -11.00 -19.29
CA MET A 168 2.24 -11.69 -18.68
C MET A 168 1.77 -12.90 -19.51
N SER A 169 1.98 -12.90 -20.83
CA SER A 169 1.59 -14.03 -21.68
C SER A 169 2.44 -15.29 -21.47
N LYS A 170 3.62 -15.15 -20.85
CA LYS A 170 4.51 -16.27 -20.51
C LYS A 170 4.31 -16.75 -19.07
N TYR A 171 3.41 -16.12 -18.30
CA TYR A 171 3.17 -16.46 -16.91
C TYR A 171 2.27 -17.70 -16.78
N GLN A 172 2.83 -18.79 -16.24
CA GLN A 172 2.09 -20.03 -16.03
C GLN A 172 1.49 -20.07 -14.62
N LYS A 173 0.16 -20.04 -14.52
CA LYS A 173 -0.56 -20.40 -13.29
C LYS A 173 -0.60 -21.92 -13.21
N GLN A 174 0.09 -22.50 -12.23
CA GLN A 174 -0.06 -23.92 -11.88
C GLN A 174 -1.34 -24.14 -11.07
#